data_AF-A0A158CPF9-F1
#
_entry.id   AF-A0A158CPF9-F1
#
_cell.length_a   1.000
_cell.length_b   1.000
_cell.length_c   1.000
_cell.angle_alpha   90.00
_cell.angle_beta   90.00
_cell.angle_gamma   90.00
#
_symmetry.space_group_name_H-M   'P 1'
#
loop_
_entity.id
_entity.type
_entity.pdbx_description
1 polymer ?
#
loop_
_entity_poly.entity_id
_entity_poly.type
_entity_poly.pdbx_seq_one_letter_code
_entity_poly.pdbx_strand_id
1 'polypeptide(L)'
;MTCMPGSWSNIASMAHWAIAFKTGLLTGLLAVLLTFTPAAKLYGNRYGNAALVGLLTAIGDTYAHPSHYRLPYVEHVLTGVVSGLLALAAAYLFEDRARRIRAAWARVFG
;
A
#
# COMPACT_ATOMS: atom_id res chain seq x y z
N MET A 1 3.20 28.88 2.17
CA MET A 1 2.99 29.08 0.73
C MET A 1 2.70 27.72 0.11
N THR A 2 1.42 27.36 0.01
CA THR A 2 1.02 26.03 -0.45
C THR A 2 1.17 26.00 -1.98
N CYS A 3 2.27 25.40 -2.44
CA CYS A 3 2.33 24.78 -3.75
C CYS A 3 1.03 23.98 -3.94
N MET A 4 0.37 24.14 -5.09
CA MET A 4 -0.88 23.45 -5.40
C MET A 4 -0.78 21.96 -5.00
N PRO A 5 -1.78 21.39 -4.30
CA PRO A 5 -1.85 19.95 -4.08
C PRO A 5 -1.66 19.23 -5.42
N GLY A 6 -0.62 18.40 -5.50
CA GLY A 6 -0.27 17.67 -6.74
C GLY A 6 0.76 18.35 -7.66
N SER A 7 1.29 19.53 -7.33
CA SER A 7 2.45 20.09 -8.06
C SER A 7 3.70 19.22 -7.89
N TRP A 8 4.57 19.20 -8.91
CA TRP A 8 5.84 18.47 -8.88
C TRP A 8 6.73 18.85 -7.70
N SER A 9 6.74 20.13 -7.29
CA SER A 9 7.48 20.60 -6.12
C SER A 9 6.90 20.06 -4.82
N ASN A 10 5.58 19.92 -4.71
CA ASN A 10 4.93 19.30 -3.56
C ASN A 10 5.26 17.81 -3.49
N ILE A 11 5.19 17.09 -4.61
CA ILE A 11 5.55 15.66 -4.69
C ILE A 11 7.02 15.44 -4.31
N ALA A 12 7.91 16.32 -4.75
CA ALA A 12 9.33 16.27 -4.41
C ALA A 12 9.66 16.78 -2.99
N SER A 13 8.68 17.29 -2.24
CA SER A 13 8.92 17.88 -0.92
C SER A 13 9.13 16.83 0.16
N MET A 14 10.01 17.13 1.12
CA MET A 14 10.21 16.29 2.31
C MET A 14 8.93 16.09 3.13
N ALA A 15 8.05 17.09 3.15
CA ALA A 15 6.78 17.00 3.85
C ALA A 15 5.87 15.91 3.25
N HIS A 16 5.77 15.86 1.91
CA HIS A 16 4.99 14.83 1.23
C HIS A 16 5.57 13.43 1.45
N TRP A 17 6.89 13.28 1.35
CA TRP A 17 7.55 11.99 1.60
C TRP A 17 7.43 11.54 3.05
N ALA A 18 7.46 12.45 4.03
CA ALA A 18 7.26 12.12 5.44
C ALA A 18 5.85 11.57 5.71
N ILE A 19 4.83 12.17 5.08
CA ILE A 19 3.45 11.67 5.15
C ILE A 19 3.35 10.29 4.51
N ALA A 20 3.86 10.13 3.28
CA ALA A 20 3.83 8.85 2.57
C ALA A 20 4.55 7.74 3.36
N PHE A 21 5.68 8.06 3.99
CA PHE A 21 6.42 7.14 4.86
C PHE A 21 5.60 6.72 6.08
N LYS A 22 4.94 7.67 6.76
CA LYS A 22 4.04 7.39 7.89
C LYS A 22 2.87 6.51 7.46
N THR A 23 2.22 6.82 6.35
CA THR A 23 1.14 5.99 5.76
C THR A 23 1.64 4.57 5.52
N GLY A 24 2.77 4.41 4.82
CA GLY A 24 3.36 3.11 4.52
C GLY A 24 3.74 2.29 5.76
N LEU A 25 4.33 2.93 6.78
CA LEU A 25 4.66 2.28 8.05
C LEU A 25 3.42 1.77 8.78
N LEU A 26 2.38 2.61 8.89
CA LEU A 26 1.13 2.23 9.55
C LEU A 26 0.44 1.09 8.79
N THR A 27 0.36 1.19 7.46
CA THR A 27 -0.19 0.12 6.61
C THR A 27 0.59 -1.17 6.77
N GLY A 28 1.93 -1.13 6.75
CA GLY A 28 2.78 -2.31 6.94
C GLY A 28 2.61 -2.95 8.31
N LEU A 29 2.56 -2.14 9.38
CA LEU A 29 2.31 -2.64 10.73
C LEU A 29 0.94 -3.32 10.83
N LEU A 30 -0.12 -2.69 10.33
CA LEU A 30 -1.46 -3.28 10.31
C LEU A 30 -1.49 -4.56 9.47
N ALA A 31 -0.78 -4.58 8.34
CA ALA A 31 -0.71 -5.76 7.49
C ALA A 31 -0.05 -6.94 8.23
N VAL A 32 1.05 -6.68 8.94
CA VAL A 32 1.73 -7.66 9.81
C VAL A 32 0.80 -8.13 10.92
N LEU A 33 0.10 -7.22 11.61
CA LEU A 33 -0.84 -7.59 12.67
C LEU A 33 -1.97 -8.49 12.16
N LEU A 34 -2.48 -8.24 10.95
CA LEU A 34 -3.49 -9.10 10.34
C LEU A 34 -2.99 -10.51 10.03
N THR A 35 -1.68 -10.73 9.90
CA THR A 35 -1.14 -12.09 9.68
C THR A 35 -1.35 -13.01 10.89
N PHE A 36 -1.56 -12.46 12.09
CA PHE A 36 -1.90 -13.21 13.29
C PHE A 36 -3.40 -13.53 13.41
N THR A 37 -4.21 -13.20 12.40
CA THR A 37 -5.65 -13.43 12.38
C THR A 37 -6.05 -14.33 11.21
N PRO A 38 -7.28 -14.90 11.18
CA PRO A 38 -7.76 -15.65 10.02
C PRO A 38 -7.77 -14.85 8.70
N ALA A 39 -7.74 -13.51 8.76
CA ALA A 39 -7.65 -12.65 7.58
C ALA A 39 -6.35 -12.84 6.80
N ALA A 40 -5.32 -13.46 7.39
CA ALA A 40 -4.08 -13.84 6.70
C ALA A 40 -4.34 -14.64 5.41
N LYS A 41 -5.41 -15.43 5.36
CA LYS A 41 -5.81 -16.22 4.18
C LYS A 41 -6.11 -15.35 2.96
N LEU A 42 -6.55 -14.10 3.17
CA LEU A 42 -6.86 -13.17 2.07
C LEU A 42 -5.62 -12.75 1.30
N TYR A 43 -4.44 -12.74 1.93
CA TYR A 43 -3.17 -12.46 1.24
C TYR A 43 -2.80 -13.52 0.19
N GLY A 44 -3.33 -14.75 0.31
CA GLY A 44 -3.05 -15.85 -0.63
C GLY A 44 -3.71 -15.69 -2.00
N ASN A 45 -4.71 -14.82 -2.13
CA ASN A 45 -5.35 -14.49 -3.40
C ASN A 45 -4.97 -13.05 -3.79
N ARG A 46 -4.55 -12.83 -5.04
CA ARG A 46 -4.17 -11.50 -5.55
C ARG A 46 -5.23 -10.43 -5.30
N TYR A 47 -6.52 -10.77 -5.43
CA TYR A 47 -7.62 -9.82 -5.20
C TYR A 47 -7.83 -9.55 -3.70
N GLY A 48 -7.69 -10.58 -2.85
CA GLY A 48 -7.77 -10.42 -1.41
C GLY A 48 -6.60 -9.59 -0.86
N ASN A 49 -5.39 -9.85 -1.35
CA ASN A 49 -4.20 -9.07 -1.05
C ASN A 49 -4.39 -7.60 -1.48
N ALA A 50 -4.83 -7.35 -2.71
CA ALA A 50 -5.08 -6.00 -3.21
C ALA A 50 -6.15 -5.26 -2.39
N ALA A 51 -7.24 -5.94 -2.02
CA ALA A 51 -8.29 -5.36 -1.19
C ALA A 51 -7.78 -5.01 0.22
N LEU A 52 -7.00 -5.90 0.85
CA LEU A 52 -6.39 -5.64 2.15
C LEU A 52 -5.39 -4.48 2.06
N VAL A 53 -4.49 -4.47 1.09
CA VAL A 53 -3.54 -3.36 0.90
C VAL A 53 -4.29 -2.05 0.74
N GLY A 54 -5.33 -1.99 -0.10
CA GLY A 54 -6.09 -0.77 -0.29
C GLY A 54 -6.81 -0.29 0.97
N LEU A 55 -7.48 -1.19 1.68
CA LEU A 55 -8.18 -0.87 2.93
C LEU A 55 -7.22 -0.38 4.02
N LEU A 56 -6.13 -1.11 4.25
CA LEU A 56 -5.13 -0.76 5.26
C LEU A 56 -4.36 0.51 4.90
N THR A 57 -4.21 0.80 3.60
CA THR A 57 -3.63 2.07 3.15
C THR A 57 -4.56 3.22 3.44
N ALA A 58 -5.86 3.11 3.11
CA ALA A 58 -6.82 4.14 3.46
C ALA A 58 -6.85 4.41 4.96
N ILE A 59 -6.83 3.37 5.80
CA ILE A 59 -6.77 3.52 7.26
C ILE A 59 -5.45 4.18 7.67
N GLY A 60 -4.30 3.68 7.21
CA GLY A 60 -2.99 4.26 7.52
C GLY A 60 -2.90 5.74 7.16
N ASP A 61 -3.47 6.11 6.00
CA ASP A 61 -3.46 7.47 5.46
C ASP A 61 -4.35 8.42 6.28
N THR A 62 -5.54 7.95 6.72
CA THR A 62 -6.40 8.74 7.62
C THR A 62 -5.72 9.08 8.95
N TYR A 63 -4.86 8.20 9.47
CA TYR A 63 -4.06 8.47 10.67
C TYR A 63 -2.78 9.25 10.37
N ALA A 64 -2.33 9.28 9.12
CA ALA A 64 -1.11 9.95 8.73
C ALA A 64 -1.29 11.47 8.71
N HIS A 65 -2.38 11.97 8.13
CA HIS A 65 -2.66 13.40 8.01
C HIS A 65 -4.15 13.70 7.82
N PRO A 66 -4.61 14.95 8.06
CA PRO A 66 -5.94 15.40 7.66
C PRO A 66 -6.08 15.52 6.14
N SER A 67 -7.26 15.19 5.61
CA SER A 67 -7.58 15.40 4.19
C SER A 67 -7.55 16.87 3.80
N HIS A 68 -7.03 17.14 2.60
CA HIS A 68 -7.01 18.44 1.94
C HIS A 68 -8.31 18.74 1.18
N TYR A 69 -9.18 17.74 1.01
CA TYR A 69 -10.48 17.89 0.35
C TYR A 69 -11.59 18.24 1.34
N ARG A 70 -12.63 18.91 0.84
CA ARG A 70 -13.82 19.26 1.63
C ARG A 70 -14.51 18.03 2.24
N LEU A 71 -14.49 16.90 1.55
CA LEU A 71 -14.94 15.63 2.09
C LEU A 71 -13.73 14.92 2.74
N PRO A 72 -13.76 14.69 4.06
CA PRO A 72 -12.57 14.33 4.83
C PRO A 72 -12.02 12.92 4.53
N TYR A 73 -12.79 12.06 3.86
CA TYR A 73 -12.38 10.68 3.58
C TYR A 73 -11.98 10.43 2.13
N VAL A 74 -12.24 11.38 1.22
CA VAL A 74 -12.06 11.15 -0.23
C VAL A 74 -10.59 10.95 -0.59
N GLU A 75 -9.69 11.76 -0.02
CA GLU A 75 -8.25 11.60 -0.24
C GLU A 75 -7.78 10.20 0.13
N HIS A 76 -8.09 9.79 1.35
CA HIS A 76 -7.61 8.53 1.92
C HIS A 76 -8.19 7.31 1.21
N VAL A 77 -9.47 7.36 0.82
CA VAL A 77 -10.10 6.31 0.01
C VAL A 77 -9.42 6.22 -1.36
N LEU A 78 -9.12 7.35 -2.00
CA LEU A 78 -8.43 7.37 -3.28
C LEU A 78 -7.00 6.81 -3.15
N THR A 79 -6.24 7.22 -2.13
CA THR A 79 -4.92 6.66 -1.79
C THR A 79 -5.00 5.14 -1.63
N GLY A 80 -6.01 4.65 -0.92
CA GLY A 80 -6.26 3.22 -0.75
C GLY A 80 -6.58 2.50 -2.05
N VAL A 81 -7.52 3.02 -2.85
CA VAL A 81 -7.89 2.43 -4.14
C VAL A 81 -6.67 2.34 -5.07
N VAL A 82 -5.91 3.42 -5.22
CA VAL A 82 -4.71 3.43 -6.06
C VAL A 82 -3.68 2.42 -5.54
N SER A 83 -3.46 2.35 -4.23
CA SER A 83 -2.50 1.40 -3.64
C SER A 83 -2.93 -0.06 -3.83
N GLY A 84 -4.22 -0.36 -3.70
CA GLY A 84 -4.76 -1.68 -4.01
C GLY A 84 -4.61 -2.06 -5.48
N LEU A 85 -4.87 -1.13 -6.40
CA LEU A 85 -4.65 -1.33 -7.84
C LEU A 85 -3.17 -1.54 -8.17
N LEU A 86 -2.26 -0.78 -7.55
CA LEU A 86 -0.82 -0.97 -7.69
C LEU A 86 -0.38 -2.33 -7.16
N ALA A 87 -0.90 -2.76 -6.00
CA ALA A 87 -0.63 -4.10 -5.45
C ALA A 87 -1.14 -5.21 -6.38
N LEU A 88 -2.32 -5.04 -6.98
CA LEU A 88 -2.86 -5.98 -7.96
C LEU A 88 -1.97 -6.02 -9.22
N ALA A 89 -1.63 -4.87 -9.78
CA ALA A 89 -0.74 -4.77 -10.94
C ALA A 89 0.63 -5.42 -10.66
N ALA A 90 1.20 -5.16 -9.48
CA ALA A 90 2.43 -5.79 -9.02
C ALA A 90 2.30 -7.32 -8.93
N ALA A 91 1.16 -7.84 -8.46
CA ALA A 91 0.91 -9.28 -8.45
C ALA A 91 0.96 -9.87 -9.87
N TYR A 92 0.33 -9.23 -10.86
CA TYR A 92 0.42 -9.70 -12.26
C TYR A 92 1.83 -9.58 -12.85
N LEU A 93 2.58 -8.53 -12.49
CA LEU A 93 3.89 -8.26 -13.09
C LEU A 93 5.03 -9.11 -12.48
N PHE A 94 4.97 -9.37 -11.18
CA PHE A 94 6.09 -9.97 -10.44
C PHE A 94 5.86 -11.42 -10.03
N GLU A 95 4.62 -11.92 -9.98
CA GLU A 95 4.34 -13.24 -9.41
C GLU A 95 5.04 -14.39 -10.18
N ASP A 96 5.13 -14.29 -11.51
CA ASP A 96 5.88 -15.27 -12.31
C ASP A 96 7.39 -15.24 -12.04
N ARG A 97 7.97 -14.05 -11.94
CA ARG A 97 9.40 -13.90 -11.64
C ARG A 97 9.71 -14.39 -10.23
N ALA A 98 8.87 -14.04 -9.26
CA ALA A 98 9.00 -14.49 -7.88
C ALA A 98 8.85 -16.02 -7.75
N ARG A 99 7.92 -16.64 -8.49
CA ARG A 99 7.80 -18.11 -8.58
C ARG A 99 9.07 -18.76 -9.10
N ARG A 100 9.65 -18.23 -10.18
CA ARG A 100 10.89 -18.75 -10.76
C ARG A 100 12.07 -18.66 -9.80
N ILE A 101 12.20 -17.54 -9.09
CA ILE A 101 13.25 -17.35 -8.07
C ILE A 101 13.06 -18.35 -6.93
N ARG A 102 11.84 -18.51 -6.40
CA ARG A 102 11.56 -19.50 -5.33
C ARG A 102 11.87 -20.94 -5.78
N ALA A 103 11.50 -21.29 -7.03
CA ALA A 103 11.80 -22.60 -7.59
C ALA A 103 13.30 -22.83 -7.80
N ALA A 104 14.05 -21.80 -8.21
CA ALA A 104 15.51 -21.88 -8.32
C ALA A 104 16.15 -22.02 -6.93
N TRP A 105 15.72 -21.22 -5.96
CA TRP A 105 16.20 -21.27 -4.58
C TRP A 105 15.97 -22.65 -3.94
N ALA A 106 14.77 -23.21 -4.08
CA ALA A 106 14.45 -24.54 -3.58
C ALA A 106 15.25 -25.66 -4.26
N ARG A 107 15.77 -25.47 -5.47
CA ARG A 107 16.67 -26.43 -6.13
C ARG A 107 18.13 -26.34 -5.66
N VAL A 108 18.55 -25.16 -5.20
CA VAL A 108 19.94 -24.91 -4.79
C VAL A 108 20.12 -25.18 -3.30
N PHE A 109 19.11 -24.87 -2.48
CA PHE A 109 19.20 -24.92 -1.02
C PHE A 109 18.16 -25.82 -0.34
N GLY A 110 17.26 -26.45 -1.10
CA GLY A 110 16.31 -27.45 -0.62
C GLY A 110 16.73 -28.85 -1.04
#